data_AF-A0A147EXN2-F1
#
_entry.id   AF-A0A147EXN2-F1
#
_cell.length_a   1.000
_cell.length_b   1.000
_cell.length_c   1.000
_cell.angle_alpha   90.00
_cell.angle_beta   90.00
_cell.angle_gamma   90.00
#
_symmetry.space_group_name_H-M   'P 1'
#
loop_
_entity.id
_entity.type
_entity.pdbx_description
1 polymer ?
#
loop_
_entity_poly.entity_id
_entity_poly.type
_entity_poly.pdbx_seq_one_letter_code
_entity_poly.pdbx_strand_id
1 'polypeptide(L)'
;MTLPPGVRVAWGEVADAASRRAVSRALLSALLPEATFVSRCPRCGGDHGRIRVSGADAVVSVSYAQGWAVGAVAEGWTRVGIDVSPTDAGGLDLVLPGADARSWTRVEAVLKADGRGLDVDPARVEVASGADDAWTARIDDGAWVTGHDLASPPGLVAALAVAAE
;
A
#
# COMPACT_ATOMS: atom_id res chain seq x y z
N MET A 1 11.63 11.39 -7.66
CA MET A 1 11.51 10.67 -6.38
C MET A 1 12.40 9.43 -6.40
N THR A 2 13.19 9.23 -5.35
CA THR A 2 13.97 8.00 -5.15
C THR A 2 13.28 7.18 -4.07
N LEU A 3 12.84 5.96 -4.42
CA LEU A 3 12.28 5.03 -3.43
C LEU A 3 13.36 4.56 -2.45
N PRO A 4 12.99 4.10 -1.24
CA PRO A 4 13.94 3.47 -0.34
C PRO A 4 14.66 2.29 -1.02
N PRO A 5 15.93 2.00 -0.65
CA PRO A 5 16.64 0.83 -1.14
C PRO A 5 15.83 -0.47 -0.94
N GLY A 6 15.86 -1.36 -1.93
CA GLY A 6 15.12 -2.63 -1.89
C GLY A 6 13.62 -2.50 -2.18
N VAL A 7 13.09 -1.28 -2.35
CA VAL A 7 11.67 -1.06 -2.68
C VAL A 7 11.51 -0.86 -4.18
N ARG A 8 10.57 -1.60 -4.77
CA ARG A 8 10.18 -1.49 -6.19
C ARG A 8 8.66 -1.46 -6.31
N VAL A 9 8.16 -0.60 -7.19
CA VAL A 9 6.72 -0.42 -7.44
C VAL A 9 6.44 -0.57 -8.93
N ALA A 10 5.33 -1.23 -9.26
CA ALA A 10 4.84 -1.36 -10.63
C ALA A 10 3.34 -1.06 -10.71
N TRP A 11 2.94 -0.52 -11.86
CA TRP A 11 1.56 -0.17 -12.20
C TRP A 11 1.09 -1.02 -13.38
N GLY A 12 -0.20 -1.35 -13.39
CA GLY A 12 -0.83 -2.06 -14.50
C GLY A 12 -2.29 -1.66 -14.66
N GLU A 13 -2.71 -1.45 -15.90
CA GLU A 13 -4.11 -1.24 -16.24
C GLU A 13 -4.91 -2.52 -16.04
N VAL A 14 -6.12 -2.36 -15.51
CA VAL A 14 -7.11 -3.42 -15.32
C VAL A 14 -8.17 -3.23 -16.39
N ALA A 15 -8.02 -3.96 -17.50
CA ALA A 15 -9.04 -4.00 -18.54
C ALA A 15 -10.36 -4.59 -17.99
N ASP A 16 -11.50 -4.23 -18.60
CA ASP A 16 -12.84 -4.56 -18.09
C ASP A 16 -13.08 -6.05 -17.80
N ALA A 17 -12.45 -6.95 -18.57
CA ALA A 17 -12.56 -8.40 -18.38
C ALA A 17 -11.48 -8.98 -17.45
N ALA A 18 -10.42 -8.23 -17.14
CA ALA A 18 -9.32 -8.70 -16.31
C ALA A 18 -9.64 -8.53 -14.83
N SER A 19 -9.33 -9.56 -14.03
CA SER A 19 -9.41 -9.42 -12.57
C SER A 19 -8.26 -8.52 -12.07
N ARG A 20 -8.58 -7.45 -11.34
CA ARG A 20 -7.59 -6.60 -10.65
C ARG A 20 -6.56 -7.42 -9.85
N ARG A 21 -7.00 -8.53 -9.25
CA ARG A 21 -6.11 -9.45 -8.52
C ARG A 21 -5.11 -10.12 -9.46
N ALA A 22 -5.57 -10.63 -10.61
CA ALA A 22 -4.69 -11.24 -11.61
C ALA A 22 -3.64 -10.25 -12.11
N VAL A 23 -4.03 -9.00 -12.39
CA VAL A 23 -3.10 -7.92 -12.78
C VAL A 23 -2.07 -7.69 -11.69
N SER A 24 -2.49 -7.49 -10.43
CA SER A 24 -1.52 -7.29 -9.33
C SER A 24 -0.59 -8.49 -9.11
N ARG A 25 -1.05 -9.73 -9.34
CA ARG A 25 -0.18 -10.91 -9.26
C ARG A 25 0.87 -10.92 -10.36
N ALA A 26 0.48 -10.58 -11.58
CA ALA A 26 1.42 -10.44 -12.68
C ALA A 26 2.47 -9.36 -12.40
N LEU A 27 2.07 -8.21 -11.84
CA LEU A 27 3.00 -7.15 -11.42
C LEU A 27 4.01 -7.67 -10.37
N LEU A 28 3.52 -8.35 -9.33
CA LEU A 28 4.40 -8.89 -8.29
C LEU A 28 5.34 -9.98 -8.82
N SER A 29 4.87 -10.86 -9.71
CA SER A 29 5.71 -11.88 -10.36
C SER A 29 6.74 -11.28 -11.31
N ALA A 30 6.44 -10.16 -11.97
CA ALA A 30 7.42 -9.46 -12.79
C ALA A 30 8.52 -8.79 -11.93
N LEU A 31 8.14 -8.27 -10.76
CA LEU A 31 9.09 -7.67 -9.82
C LEU A 31 9.91 -8.75 -9.08
N LEU A 32 9.32 -9.88 -8.70
CA LEU A 32 9.96 -10.88 -7.87
C LEU A 32 9.69 -12.29 -8.45
N PRO A 33 10.37 -12.66 -9.56
CA PRO A 33 10.03 -13.85 -10.37
C PRO A 33 10.28 -15.19 -9.67
N GLU A 34 11.19 -15.23 -8.70
CA GLU A 34 11.49 -16.40 -7.88
C GLU A 34 10.45 -16.65 -6.77
N ALA A 35 9.55 -15.70 -6.54
CA ALA A 35 8.58 -15.77 -5.46
C ALA A 35 7.20 -16.27 -5.90
N THR A 36 6.50 -16.87 -4.94
CA THR A 36 5.09 -17.22 -5.02
C THR A 36 4.28 -16.37 -4.06
N PHE A 37 3.04 -16.04 -4.45
CA PHE A 37 2.18 -15.12 -3.70
C PHE A 37 0.85 -15.78 -3.34
N VAL A 38 0.59 -15.90 -2.04
CA VAL A 38 -0.65 -16.49 -1.53
C VAL A 38 -1.39 -15.49 -0.67
N SER A 39 -2.67 -15.26 -0.97
CA SER A 39 -3.58 -14.53 -0.09
C SER A 39 -4.58 -15.49 0.51
N ARG A 40 -4.62 -15.56 1.85
CA ARG A 40 -5.66 -16.27 2.59
C ARG A 40 -6.09 -15.44 3.79
N CYS A 41 -7.39 -15.22 3.91
CA CYS A 41 -7.95 -14.55 5.08
C CYS A 41 -7.87 -15.49 6.28
N PRO A 42 -7.28 -15.08 7.41
CA PRO A 42 -7.22 -15.92 8.61
C PRO A 42 -8.60 -16.16 9.25
N ARG A 43 -9.62 -15.35 8.91
CA ARG A 43 -10.98 -15.45 9.46
C ARG A 43 -11.87 -16.43 8.69
N CYS A 44 -11.88 -16.35 7.35
CA CYS A 44 -12.79 -17.13 6.50
C CYS A 44 -12.10 -18.05 5.49
N GLY A 45 -10.77 -17.98 5.35
CA GLY A 45 -10.00 -18.77 4.37
C GLY A 45 -10.03 -18.26 2.92
N GLY A 46 -10.81 -17.21 2.62
CA GLY A 46 -10.93 -16.62 1.29
C GLY A 46 -9.66 -15.93 0.79
N ASP A 47 -9.63 -15.59 -0.50
CA ASP A 47 -8.45 -15.07 -1.22
C ASP A 47 -8.19 -13.57 -1.05
N HIS A 48 -8.87 -12.93 -0.09
CA HIS A 48 -8.80 -11.48 0.18
C HIS A 48 -7.91 -11.13 1.38
N GLY A 49 -7.18 -12.10 1.94
CA GLY A 49 -6.22 -11.83 3.02
C GLY A 49 -4.95 -11.15 2.52
N ARG A 50 -4.14 -10.68 3.48
CA ARG A 50 -2.78 -10.18 3.22
C ARG A 50 -1.99 -11.18 2.38
N ILE A 51 -1.23 -10.64 1.43
CA ILE A 51 -0.36 -11.42 0.56
C ILE A 51 0.85 -11.91 1.37
N ARG A 52 1.11 -13.21 1.32
CA ARG A 52 2.31 -13.84 1.84
C ARG A 52 3.21 -14.25 0.67
N VAL A 53 4.51 -14.04 0.86
CA VAL A 53 5.56 -14.35 -0.10
C VAL A 53 6.23 -15.64 0.33
N SER A 54 6.62 -16.48 -0.63
CA SER A 54 7.46 -17.65 -0.39
C SER A 54 8.44 -17.81 -1.55
N GLY A 55 9.69 -18.17 -1.25
CA GLY A 55 10.78 -18.25 -2.24
C GLY A 55 11.71 -17.03 -2.28
N ALA A 56 11.36 -15.95 -1.58
CA ALA A 56 12.17 -14.75 -1.45
C ALA A 56 11.98 -14.09 -0.07
N ASP A 57 13.01 -13.39 0.42
CA ASP A 57 12.96 -12.58 1.64
C ASP A 57 12.46 -11.17 1.32
N ALA A 58 11.16 -11.06 1.09
CA ALA A 58 10.50 -9.81 0.75
C ALA A 58 9.08 -9.75 1.32
N VAL A 59 8.61 -8.53 1.52
CA VAL A 59 7.20 -8.24 1.80
C VAL A 59 6.57 -7.51 0.62
N VAL A 60 5.27 -7.70 0.43
CA VAL A 60 4.54 -7.11 -0.70
C VAL A 60 3.20 -6.51 -0.27
N SER A 61 2.77 -5.50 -1.01
CA SER A 61 1.46 -4.88 -0.84
C SER A 61 0.88 -4.49 -2.20
N VAL A 62 -0.45 -4.41 -2.29
CA VAL A 62 -1.15 -4.05 -3.53
C VAL A 62 -2.31 -3.11 -3.23
N SER A 63 -2.66 -2.26 -4.18
CA SER A 63 -3.88 -1.46 -4.14
C SER A 63 -4.48 -1.26 -5.52
N TYR A 64 -5.73 -0.81 -5.56
CA TYR A 64 -6.53 -0.71 -6.78
C TYR A 64 -7.41 0.54 -6.75
N ALA A 65 -7.39 1.34 -7.82
CA ALA A 65 -8.31 2.47 -8.00
C ALA A 65 -8.52 2.77 -9.50
N GLN A 66 -9.74 3.17 -9.88
CA GLN A 66 -10.11 3.61 -11.25
C GLN A 66 -9.47 2.82 -12.40
N GLY A 67 -9.62 1.49 -12.42
CA GLY A 67 -9.07 0.67 -13.50
C GLY A 67 -7.55 0.47 -13.43
N TRP A 68 -6.90 0.80 -12.33
CA TRP A 68 -5.48 0.53 -12.10
C TRP A 68 -5.26 -0.45 -10.95
N ALA A 69 -4.21 -1.24 -11.09
CA ALA A 69 -3.58 -1.99 -10.02
C ALA A 69 -2.17 -1.44 -9.81
N VAL A 70 -1.77 -1.31 -8.54
CA VAL A 70 -0.40 -1.00 -8.15
C VAL A 70 0.10 -2.09 -7.21
N GLY A 71 1.36 -2.52 -7.40
CA GLY A 71 2.02 -3.50 -6.56
C GLY A 71 3.37 -2.99 -6.09
N ALA A 72 3.69 -3.23 -4.82
CA ALA A 72 4.97 -2.92 -4.19
C ALA A 72 5.65 -4.21 -3.71
N VAL A 73 6.95 -4.31 -3.95
CA VAL A 73 7.87 -5.30 -3.38
C VAL A 73 8.92 -4.56 -2.55
N ALA A 74 9.18 -5.03 -1.34
CA ALA A 74 10.21 -4.48 -0.47
C ALA A 74 11.08 -5.62 0.10
N GLU A 75 12.33 -5.69 -0.37
CA GLU A 75 13.36 -6.64 0.07
C GLU A 75 14.18 -6.04 1.22
N GLY A 76 14.44 -6.80 2.27
CA GLY A 76 15.13 -6.32 3.48
C GLY A 76 14.27 -5.44 4.39
N TRP A 77 12.94 -5.45 4.19
CA TRP A 77 11.96 -4.72 5.01
C TRP A 77 11.00 -5.71 5.67
N THR A 78 10.51 -5.39 6.87
CA THR A 78 9.57 -6.27 7.59
C THR A 78 8.11 -5.94 7.31
N ARG A 79 7.82 -4.71 6.90
CA ARG A 79 6.47 -4.25 6.56
C ARG A 79 6.49 -3.34 5.34
N VAL A 80 5.49 -3.51 4.48
CA VAL A 80 5.20 -2.61 3.37
C VAL A 80 3.69 -2.46 3.21
N GLY A 81 3.25 -1.25 2.94
CA GLY A 81 1.89 -0.92 2.58
C GLY A 81 1.89 0.05 1.40
N ILE A 82 1.08 -0.23 0.38
CA ILE A 82 0.85 0.69 -0.73
C ILE A 82 -0.64 0.95 -0.84
N ASP A 83 -0.99 2.21 -1.03
CA ASP A 83 -2.36 2.60 -1.35
C ASP A 83 -2.45 3.54 -2.54
N VAL A 84 -3.61 3.52 -3.19
CA VAL A 84 -3.96 4.41 -4.30
C VAL A 84 -5.43 4.79 -4.19
N SER A 85 -5.72 6.07 -4.33
CA SER A 85 -7.09 6.61 -4.30
C SER A 85 -7.34 7.60 -5.44
N PRO A 86 -8.60 7.72 -5.91
CA PRO A 86 -9.05 8.84 -6.72
C PRO A 86 -8.72 10.19 -6.09
N THR A 87 -8.28 11.18 -6.88
CA THR A 87 -8.10 12.56 -6.38
C THR A 87 -9.41 13.20 -5.93
N ASP A 88 -10.53 12.76 -6.49
CA ASP A 88 -11.89 13.23 -6.20
C ASP A 88 -12.65 12.30 -5.25
N ALA A 89 -11.95 11.44 -4.51
CA ALA A 89 -12.55 10.54 -3.53
C ALA A 89 -13.39 11.33 -2.51
N GLY A 90 -14.71 11.10 -2.52
CA GLY A 90 -15.66 11.73 -1.61
C GLY A 90 -15.88 10.93 -0.33
N GLY A 91 -16.40 11.59 0.71
CA GLY A 91 -16.83 10.95 1.96
C GLY A 91 -15.69 10.55 2.90
N LEU A 92 -14.45 10.93 2.62
CA LEU A 92 -13.28 10.63 3.46
C LEU A 92 -13.40 11.25 4.86
N ASP A 93 -14.03 12.41 4.96
CA ASP A 93 -14.31 13.12 6.23
C ASP A 93 -15.17 12.28 7.20
N LEU A 94 -15.92 11.29 6.69
CA LEU A 94 -16.72 10.36 7.53
C LEU A 94 -15.86 9.34 8.28
N VAL A 95 -14.65 9.07 7.81
CA VAL A 95 -13.72 8.08 8.38
C VAL A 95 -12.44 8.70 8.94
N LEU A 96 -12.06 9.87 8.43
CA LEU A 96 -10.92 10.65 8.92
C LEU A 96 -11.27 12.14 8.80
N PRO A 97 -11.59 12.83 9.91
CA PRO A 97 -12.03 14.21 9.85
C PRO A 97 -11.04 15.15 9.15
N GLY A 98 -11.54 15.94 8.20
CA GLY A 98 -10.75 16.88 7.40
C GLY A 98 -9.81 16.23 6.37
N ALA A 99 -9.92 14.92 6.13
CA ALA A 99 -9.10 14.22 5.16
C ALA A 99 -9.42 14.61 3.71
N ASP A 100 -8.35 14.82 2.94
CA ASP A 100 -8.36 14.78 1.48
C ASP A 100 -7.86 13.42 0.97
N ALA A 101 -7.92 13.19 -0.35
CA ALA A 101 -7.48 11.95 -0.97
C ALA A 101 -6.03 11.60 -0.63
N ARG A 102 -5.14 12.60 -0.55
CA ARG A 102 -3.71 12.38 -0.28
C ARG A 102 -3.49 11.91 1.15
N SER A 103 -4.00 12.65 2.13
CA SER A 103 -3.89 12.31 3.56
C SER A 103 -4.50 10.95 3.86
N TRP A 104 -5.68 10.65 3.29
CA TRP A 104 -6.29 9.34 3.37
C TRP A 104 -5.40 8.23 2.79
N THR A 105 -4.85 8.42 1.59
CA THR A 105 -3.98 7.42 0.94
C THR A 105 -2.73 7.13 1.76
N ARG A 106 -2.16 8.14 2.43
CA ARG A 106 -1.02 7.94 3.35
C ARG A 106 -1.44 7.09 4.55
N VAL A 107 -2.59 7.39 5.17
CA VAL A 107 -3.12 6.63 6.30
C VAL A 107 -3.39 5.17 5.92
N GLU A 108 -4.06 4.91 4.80
CA GLU A 108 -4.28 3.57 4.29
C GLU A 108 -2.98 2.82 3.99
N ALA A 109 -1.95 3.50 3.45
CA ALA A 109 -0.64 2.89 3.25
C ALA A 109 -0.01 2.45 4.58
N VAL A 110 -0.12 3.25 5.65
CA VAL A 110 0.36 2.89 7.00
C VAL A 110 -0.43 1.71 7.56
N LEU A 111 -1.77 1.74 7.50
CA LEU A 111 -2.63 0.66 7.98
C LEU A 111 -2.37 -0.66 7.24
N LYS A 112 -2.09 -0.58 5.94
CA LYS A 112 -1.69 -1.72 5.11
C LYS A 112 -0.32 -2.25 5.46
N ALA A 113 0.64 -1.40 5.82
CA ALA A 113 1.95 -1.84 6.30
C ALA A 113 1.83 -2.55 7.66
N ASP A 114 1.07 -1.96 8.57
CA ASP A 114 0.77 -2.50 9.90
C ASP A 114 0.10 -3.88 9.82
N GLY A 115 -0.98 -3.99 9.04
CA GLY A 115 -1.65 -5.26 8.74
C GLY A 115 -2.88 -5.58 9.56
N ARG A 116 -3.21 -4.76 10.56
CA ARG A 116 -4.52 -4.79 11.22
C ARG A 116 -5.61 -4.13 10.37
N GLY A 117 -5.23 -3.28 9.40
CA GLY A 117 -6.20 -2.56 8.57
C GLY A 117 -7.15 -1.72 9.42
N LEU A 118 -8.44 -1.74 9.10
CA LEU A 118 -9.47 -0.97 9.81
C LEU A 118 -9.86 -1.55 11.19
N ASP A 119 -9.19 -2.60 11.67
CA ASP A 119 -9.23 -2.94 13.10
C ASP A 119 -8.50 -1.87 13.95
N VAL A 120 -7.73 -0.98 13.30
CA VAL A 120 -7.20 0.26 13.86
C VAL A 120 -8.00 1.44 13.32
N ASP A 121 -8.45 2.32 14.21
CA ASP A 121 -9.10 3.59 13.84
C ASP A 121 -8.13 4.45 13.01
N PRO A 122 -8.49 4.85 11.77
CA PRO A 122 -7.66 5.73 10.94
C PRO A 122 -7.18 7.01 11.63
N ALA A 123 -7.97 7.56 12.57
CA ALA A 123 -7.59 8.77 13.31
C ALA A 123 -6.42 8.57 14.29
N ARG A 124 -6.02 7.32 14.56
CA ARG A 124 -4.86 6.97 15.39
C ARG A 124 -3.54 6.98 14.60
N VAL A 125 -3.61 7.17 13.29
CA VAL A 125 -2.41 7.30 12.44
C VAL A 125 -1.94 8.74 12.44
N GLU A 126 -0.82 8.99 13.10
CA GLU A 126 -0.16 10.30 13.11
C GLU A 126 0.79 10.37 11.92
N VAL A 127 0.52 11.27 10.96
CA VAL A 127 1.39 11.50 9.79
C VAL A 127 2.09 12.85 9.94
N ALA A 128 3.42 12.83 9.86
CA ALA A 128 4.26 14.03 9.86
C ALA A 128 4.90 14.21 8.47
N SER A 129 4.63 15.35 7.83
CA SER A 129 5.23 15.69 6.54
C SER A 129 6.75 15.85 6.66
N GLY A 130 7.48 15.29 5.69
CA GLY A 130 8.90 15.49 5.53
C GLY A 130 9.21 16.45 4.37
N ALA A 131 10.47 16.44 3.91
CA ALA A 131 10.87 17.14 2.71
C ALA A 131 10.40 16.39 1.45
N ASP A 132 10.09 17.16 0.40
CA ASP A 132 9.65 16.64 -0.90
C ASP A 132 8.45 15.68 -0.78
N ASP A 133 8.57 14.48 -1.35
CA ASP A 133 7.54 13.44 -1.34
C ASP A 133 7.61 12.54 -0.09
N ALA A 134 8.58 12.74 0.81
CA ALA A 134 8.78 11.90 1.97
C ALA A 134 7.95 12.37 3.17
N TRP A 135 7.57 11.43 4.01
CA TRP A 135 6.86 11.67 5.27
C TRP A 135 7.16 10.53 6.26
N THR A 136 6.82 10.72 7.52
CA THR A 136 6.86 9.65 8.52
C THR A 136 5.49 9.49 9.14
N ALA A 137 5.21 8.31 9.67
CA ALA A 137 3.98 8.09 10.41
C ALA A 137 4.16 7.08 11.54
N ARG A 138 3.22 7.07 12.48
CA ARG A 138 3.11 6.02 13.50
C ARG A 138 1.65 5.81 13.87
N ILE A 139 1.38 4.69 14.54
CA ILE A 139 0.08 4.39 15.14
C ILE A 139 0.25 4.50 16.65
N ASP A 140 -0.45 5.46 17.27
CA ASP A 140 -0.31 5.79 18.70
C ASP A 140 1.17 5.99 19.13
N ASP A 141 1.62 5.24 20.14
CA ASP A 141 2.99 5.21 20.67
C ASP A 141 3.89 4.18 19.97
N GLY A 142 3.44 3.62 18.84
CA GLY A 142 4.18 2.65 18.04
C GLY A 142 5.43 3.24 17.35
N ALA A 143 6.21 2.33 16.75
CA ALA A 143 7.40 2.69 15.99
C ALA A 143 7.05 3.54 14.75
N TRP A 144 7.94 4.48 14.42
CA TRP A 144 7.83 5.27 13.21
C TRP A 144 8.06 4.42 11.96
N VAL A 145 7.27 4.68 10.94
CA VAL A 145 7.44 4.15 9.58
C VAL A 145 7.81 5.29 8.64
N THR A 146 8.56 4.96 7.59
CA THR A 146 8.90 5.89 6.53
C THR A 146 7.87 5.77 5.42
N GLY A 147 7.37 6.90 4.94
CA GLY A 147 6.41 6.95 3.85
C GLY A 147 6.84 7.87 2.70
N HIS A 148 6.28 7.59 1.53
CA HIS A 148 6.55 8.31 0.29
C HIS A 148 5.27 8.46 -0.53
N ASP A 149 4.97 9.67 -0.98
CA ASP A 149 3.96 9.90 -2.02
C ASP A 149 4.54 9.48 -3.38
N LEU A 150 3.78 8.73 -4.17
CA LEU A 150 4.26 8.15 -5.43
C LEU A 150 3.74 8.93 -6.63
N ALA A 151 4.55 8.99 -7.69
CA ALA A 151 4.05 9.30 -9.02
C ALA A 151 2.97 8.29 -9.41
N SER A 152 1.86 8.78 -9.95
CA SER A 152 0.67 7.98 -10.26
C SER A 152 0.02 8.45 -11.57
N PRO A 153 -0.81 7.60 -12.21
CA PRO A 153 -1.61 8.02 -13.35
C PRO A 153 -2.49 9.24 -13.05
N PRO A 154 -2.88 10.04 -14.06
CA PRO A 154 -3.74 11.21 -13.87
C PRO A 154 -5.04 10.85 -13.14
N GLY A 155 -5.47 11.72 -12.22
CA GLY A 155 -6.69 11.51 -11.42
C GLY A 155 -6.52 10.60 -10.21
N LEU A 156 -5.30 10.12 -9.94
CA LEU A 156 -4.98 9.30 -8.77
C LEU A 156 -3.95 9.98 -7.87
N VAL A 157 -3.94 9.56 -6.61
CA VAL A 157 -2.85 9.76 -5.66
C VAL A 157 -2.44 8.41 -5.10
N ALA A 158 -1.14 8.21 -4.86
CA ALA A 158 -0.62 6.96 -4.32
C ALA A 158 0.40 7.23 -3.23
N ALA A 159 0.47 6.34 -2.25
CA ALA A 159 1.40 6.44 -1.15
C ALA A 159 1.93 5.07 -0.76
N LEU A 160 3.18 5.03 -0.33
CA LEU A 160 3.88 3.85 0.17
C LEU A 160 4.31 4.10 1.62
N ALA A 161 4.20 3.09 2.48
CA ALA A 161 4.80 3.06 3.81
C ALA A 161 5.65 1.80 3.97
N VAL A 162 6.84 1.93 4.57
CA VAL A 162 7.75 0.82 4.87
C VAL A 162 8.32 0.93 6.29
N ALA A 163 8.58 -0.22 6.91
CA ALA A 163 9.25 -0.30 8.20
C ALA A 163 10.38 -1.34 8.17
N ALA A 164 11.55 -0.94 8.62
CA ALA A 164 12.67 -1.85 8.91
C ALA A 164 12.43 -2.52 10.28
N GLU A 165 13.29 -3.46 10.65
CA GLU A 165 13.34 -3.96 12.04
C GLU A 165 13.52 -2.84 13.07
#